data_AF-A0A357CFU6-F1
#
_entry.id   AF-A0A357CFU6-F1
#
_cell.length_a   1.000
_cell.length_b   1.000
_cell.length_c   1.000
_cell.angle_alpha   90.00
_cell.angle_beta   90.00
_cell.angle_gamma   90.00
#
_symmetry.space_group_name_H-M   'P 1'
#
loop_
_entity.id
_entity.type
_entity.pdbx_description
1 polymer ?
#
loop_
_entity_poly.entity_id
_entity_poly.type
_entity_poly.pdbx_seq_one_letter_code
_entity_poly.pdbx_strand_id
1 'polypeptide(L)'
;TDVMMAGKVAMVAGFGDVGKGSAASLCNAGCRVLVSEIDPICALQAAMEGYEVTTMDDAAPRADIFVTATGNKDVITIEHMRAMKDRAIVCNIGHFDSEIQVAGLRNFKWLNVKPQVDEIEFPSGRRIILLSEGRLVNLGNAMGHPSFVMSASFTNQTLAQIELWTNPGAYEKKVYTLPKQLDEKVARLHLAKVGAKLTKLRPDQADYIGVPAEGPYKPDYYRY
;
A
#
# COMPACT_ATOMS: atom_id res chain seq x y z
N THR A 1 10.17 9.22 -13.62
CA THR A 1 11.39 8.51 -14.02
C THR A 1 11.25 7.94 -15.42
N ASP A 2 10.00 7.70 -15.88
CA ASP A 2 9.73 7.25 -17.26
C ASP A 2 10.49 5.94 -17.58
N VAL A 3 10.72 5.16 -16.52
CA VAL A 3 11.55 3.97 -16.54
C VAL A 3 10.77 2.80 -17.12
N MET A 4 11.42 1.97 -17.93
CA MET A 4 10.85 0.71 -18.38
C MET A 4 10.65 -0.22 -17.18
N MET A 5 9.43 -0.69 -16.94
CA MET A 5 9.09 -1.59 -15.83
C MET A 5 9.36 -3.06 -16.19
N ALA A 6 8.98 -3.48 -17.40
CA ALA A 6 9.11 -4.87 -17.80
C ALA A 6 10.56 -5.35 -17.77
N GLY A 7 10.79 -6.53 -17.17
CA GLY A 7 12.11 -7.14 -17.03
C GLY A 7 12.95 -6.60 -15.88
N LYS A 8 12.51 -5.53 -15.18
CA LYS A 8 13.17 -5.06 -13.96
C LYS A 8 12.85 -5.91 -12.75
N VAL A 9 13.76 -5.90 -11.78
CA VAL A 9 13.54 -6.50 -10.46
C VAL A 9 13.08 -5.39 -9.50
N ALA A 10 11.91 -5.55 -8.90
CA ALA A 10 11.35 -4.59 -7.95
C ALA A 10 11.22 -5.20 -6.57
N MET A 11 11.79 -4.55 -5.56
CA MET A 11 11.74 -4.93 -4.16
C MET A 11 10.65 -4.17 -3.43
N VAL A 12 9.69 -4.88 -2.85
CA VAL A 12 8.63 -4.33 -2.00
C VAL A 12 8.89 -4.74 -0.55
N ALA A 13 9.14 -3.77 0.33
CA ALA A 13 9.29 -4.03 1.76
C ALA A 13 7.94 -3.86 2.47
N GLY A 14 7.43 -4.94 3.03
CA GLY A 14 6.09 -5.04 3.63
C GLY A 14 5.05 -5.58 2.65
N PHE A 15 4.19 -6.48 3.13
CA PHE A 15 3.16 -7.18 2.38
C PHE A 15 1.80 -7.18 3.12
N GLY A 16 1.53 -6.11 3.88
CA GLY A 16 0.18 -5.70 4.27
C GLY A 16 -0.63 -5.20 3.07
N ASP A 17 -1.75 -4.51 3.29
CA ASP A 17 -2.66 -4.12 2.19
C ASP A 17 -1.98 -3.22 1.13
N VAL A 18 -1.17 -2.24 1.58
CA VAL A 18 -0.40 -1.36 0.69
C VAL A 18 0.66 -2.16 -0.08
N GLY A 19 1.35 -3.08 0.60
CA GLY A 19 2.37 -3.94 0.00
C GLY A 19 1.80 -4.88 -1.06
N LYS A 20 0.66 -5.52 -0.77
CA LYS A 20 -0.08 -6.38 -1.72
C LYS A 20 -0.46 -5.62 -2.99
N GLY A 21 -1.05 -4.42 -2.85
CA GLY A 21 -1.39 -3.57 -4.00
C GLY A 21 -0.15 -3.12 -4.78
N SER A 22 0.94 -2.78 -4.08
CA SER A 22 2.20 -2.36 -4.69
C SER A 22 2.85 -3.49 -5.51
N ALA A 23 2.94 -4.68 -4.93
CA ALA A 23 3.46 -5.88 -5.59
C ALA A 23 2.64 -6.25 -6.84
N ALA A 24 1.31 -6.28 -6.72
CA ALA A 24 0.42 -6.58 -7.84
C ALA A 24 0.59 -5.56 -8.99
N SER A 25 0.69 -4.26 -8.68
CA SER A 25 0.90 -3.21 -9.68
C SER A 25 2.23 -3.38 -10.42
N LEU A 26 3.32 -3.63 -9.70
CA LEU A 26 4.65 -3.87 -10.26
C LEU A 26 4.69 -5.12 -11.14
N CYS A 27 4.09 -6.22 -10.66
CA CYS A 27 3.99 -7.48 -11.39
C CYS A 27 3.19 -7.31 -12.69
N ASN A 28 2.04 -6.62 -12.63
CA ASN A 28 1.21 -6.33 -13.80
C ASN A 28 1.93 -5.42 -14.82
N ALA A 29 2.87 -4.57 -14.37
CA ALA A 29 3.74 -3.78 -15.24
C ALA A 29 4.94 -4.56 -15.82
N GLY A 30 5.05 -5.86 -15.51
CA GLY A 30 6.08 -6.77 -16.01
C GLY A 30 7.36 -6.83 -15.18
N CYS A 31 7.38 -6.28 -13.96
CA CYS A 31 8.51 -6.45 -13.05
C CYS A 31 8.53 -7.86 -12.46
N ARG A 32 9.72 -8.36 -12.16
CA ARG A 32 9.95 -9.48 -11.25
C ARG A 32 9.93 -8.93 -9.82
N VAL A 33 8.96 -9.35 -9.03
CA VAL A 33 8.74 -8.78 -7.69
C VAL A 33 9.40 -9.62 -6.62
N LEU A 34 10.20 -8.96 -5.79
CA LEU A 34 10.76 -9.45 -4.53
C LEU A 34 9.99 -8.83 -3.38
N VAL A 35 9.82 -9.57 -2.28
CA VAL A 35 9.14 -9.09 -1.07
C VAL A 35 10.02 -9.33 0.15
N SER A 36 10.12 -8.35 1.06
CA SER A 36 10.56 -8.62 2.45
C SER A 36 9.39 -8.48 3.40
N GLU A 37 9.32 -9.39 4.36
CA GLU A 37 8.33 -9.37 5.43
C GLU A 37 8.91 -9.89 6.73
N ILE A 38 8.41 -9.35 7.83
CA ILE A 38 8.68 -9.83 9.19
C ILE A 38 7.54 -10.72 9.69
N ASP A 39 6.32 -10.53 9.18
CA ASP A 39 5.17 -11.34 9.55
C ASP A 39 5.14 -12.62 8.70
N PRO A 40 5.21 -13.82 9.31
CA PRO A 40 5.23 -15.09 8.57
C PRO A 40 3.94 -15.37 7.79
N ILE A 41 2.78 -14.84 8.21
CA ILE A 41 1.51 -14.99 7.49
C ILE A 41 1.57 -14.16 6.20
N CYS A 42 1.99 -12.89 6.29
CA CYS A 42 2.13 -12.02 5.12
C CYS A 42 3.23 -12.52 4.17
N ALA A 43 4.36 -13.01 4.70
CA ALA A 43 5.41 -13.63 3.91
C ALA A 43 4.90 -14.87 3.15
N LEU A 44 4.17 -15.77 3.83
CA LEU A 44 3.60 -16.94 3.17
C LEU A 44 2.57 -16.54 2.10
N GLN A 45 1.75 -15.52 2.35
CA GLN A 45 0.85 -14.96 1.33
C GLN A 45 1.61 -14.48 0.10
N ALA A 46 2.71 -13.74 0.27
CA ALA A 46 3.55 -13.27 -0.83
C ALA A 46 4.13 -14.44 -1.64
N ALA A 47 4.64 -15.46 -0.96
CA ALA A 47 5.16 -16.66 -1.61
C ALA A 47 4.08 -17.43 -2.40
N MET A 48 2.85 -17.49 -1.89
CA MET A 48 1.71 -18.15 -2.57
C MET A 48 1.23 -17.40 -3.82
N GLU A 49 1.45 -16.09 -3.90
CA GLU A 49 1.24 -15.30 -5.12
C GLU A 49 2.39 -15.44 -6.14
N GLY A 50 3.44 -16.19 -5.80
CA GLY A 50 4.61 -16.42 -6.65
C GLY A 50 5.71 -15.36 -6.55
N TYR A 51 5.64 -14.46 -5.55
CA TYR A 51 6.71 -13.51 -5.28
C TYR A 51 7.86 -14.18 -4.52
N GLU A 52 9.10 -13.82 -4.85
CA GLU A 52 10.27 -14.29 -4.11
C GLU A 52 10.36 -13.52 -2.78
N VAL A 53 10.19 -14.22 -1.66
CA VAL A 53 10.39 -13.63 -0.33
C VAL A 53 11.88 -13.70 0.03
N THR A 54 12.47 -12.53 0.27
CA THR A 54 13.92 -12.35 0.48
C THR A 54 14.18 -11.22 1.47
N THR A 55 15.43 -11.08 1.91
CA THR A 55 15.84 -9.95 2.76
C THR A 55 16.15 -8.69 1.93
N MET A 56 16.13 -7.52 2.57
CA MET A 56 16.59 -6.27 1.93
C MET A 56 18.08 -6.34 1.59
N ASP A 57 18.89 -7.00 2.42
CA ASP A 57 20.32 -7.22 2.18
C ASP A 57 20.58 -8.00 0.88
N ASP A 58 19.81 -9.06 0.63
CA ASP A 58 19.91 -9.87 -0.59
C ASP A 58 19.30 -9.19 -1.82
N ALA A 59 18.35 -8.28 -1.61
CA ALA A 59 17.68 -7.53 -2.68
C ALA A 59 18.51 -6.32 -3.13
N ALA A 60 19.15 -5.60 -2.22
CA ALA A 60 19.90 -4.37 -2.47
C ALA A 60 20.86 -4.46 -3.68
N PRO A 61 21.72 -5.48 -3.83
CA PRO A 61 22.66 -5.54 -4.95
C PRO A 61 22.01 -5.91 -6.30
N ARG A 62 20.76 -6.40 -6.33
CA ARG A 62 20.15 -6.99 -7.54
C ARG A 62 18.80 -6.40 -7.95
N ALA A 63 18.10 -5.65 -7.10
CA ALA A 63 16.90 -4.95 -7.48
C ALA A 63 17.19 -3.60 -8.18
N ASP A 64 16.26 -3.16 -9.00
CA ASP A 64 16.33 -1.91 -9.76
C ASP A 64 15.38 -0.84 -9.18
N ILE A 65 14.30 -1.27 -8.54
CA ILE A 65 13.26 -0.44 -7.93
C ILE A 65 13.03 -0.92 -6.50
N PHE A 66 12.97 0.01 -5.55
CA PHE A 66 12.73 -0.26 -4.14
C PHE A 66 11.54 0.56 -3.66
N VAL A 67 10.55 -0.12 -3.08
CA VAL A 67 9.32 0.47 -2.55
C VAL A 67 9.16 0.04 -1.10
N THR A 68 9.11 0.99 -0.17
CA THR A 68 8.76 0.71 1.23
C THR A 68 7.26 0.90 1.46
N ALA A 69 6.62 -0.08 2.10
CA ALA A 69 5.18 -0.13 2.35
C ALA A 69 4.88 -0.73 3.75
N THR A 70 5.72 -0.42 4.74
CA THR A 70 5.69 -1.09 6.06
C THR A 70 4.97 -0.28 7.14
N GLY A 71 4.96 1.06 7.03
CA GLY A 71 4.57 1.94 8.13
C GLY A 71 5.58 1.96 9.30
N ASN A 72 6.78 1.43 9.11
CA ASN A 72 7.84 1.33 10.13
C ASN A 72 8.91 2.41 9.91
N LYS A 73 10.13 2.21 10.42
CA LYS A 73 11.27 3.10 10.24
C LYS A 73 12.52 2.32 9.87
N ASP A 74 13.48 3.00 9.25
CA ASP A 74 14.82 2.48 8.97
C ASP A 74 14.80 1.16 8.15
N VAL A 75 13.77 0.97 7.32
CA VAL A 75 13.58 -0.21 6.46
C VAL A 75 14.61 -0.23 5.35
N ILE A 76 14.85 0.92 4.73
CA ILE A 76 15.97 1.15 3.82
C ILE A 76 17.00 2.03 4.51
N THR A 77 18.10 1.42 4.92
CA THR A 77 19.22 2.08 5.58
C THR A 77 20.21 2.65 4.58
N ILE A 78 21.14 3.50 5.05
CA ILE A 78 22.26 3.99 4.25
C ILE A 78 23.08 2.82 3.67
N GLU A 79 23.27 1.75 4.43
CA GLU A 79 24.06 0.60 3.98
C GLU A 79 23.37 -0.18 2.87
N HIS A 80 22.05 -0.35 2.94
CA HIS A 80 21.27 -0.90 1.82
C HIS A 80 21.46 -0.03 0.57
N MET A 81 21.34 1.30 0.70
CA MET A 81 21.47 2.22 -0.43
C MET A 81 22.88 2.26 -1.02
N ARG A 82 23.92 2.08 -0.20
CA ARG A 82 25.30 1.92 -0.70
C ARG A 82 25.50 0.64 -1.47
N ALA A 83 24.77 -0.43 -1.16
CA ALA A 83 24.82 -1.72 -1.85
C ALA A 83 24.00 -1.74 -3.15
N MET A 84 23.14 -0.74 -3.39
CA MET A 84 22.32 -0.65 -4.61
C MET A 84 23.15 -0.45 -5.89
N LYS A 85 22.57 -0.87 -7.00
CA LYS A 85 23.09 -0.61 -8.35
C LYS A 85 23.10 0.89 -8.66
N ASP A 86 23.95 1.30 -9.61
CA ASP A 86 23.87 2.67 -10.14
C ASP A 86 22.48 2.91 -10.73
N ARG A 87 21.89 4.05 -10.36
CA ARG A 87 20.54 4.52 -10.70
C ARG A 87 19.39 3.59 -10.29
N ALA A 88 19.57 2.83 -9.21
CA ALA A 88 18.42 2.22 -8.53
C ALA A 88 17.41 3.29 -8.10
N ILE A 89 16.12 3.01 -8.28
CA ILE A 89 15.03 3.92 -7.90
C ILE A 89 14.56 3.54 -6.49
N VAL A 90 14.51 4.51 -5.59
CA VAL A 90 14.09 4.32 -4.20
C VAL A 90 12.89 5.22 -3.91
N CYS A 91 11.82 4.63 -3.41
CA CYS A 91 10.62 5.37 -3.02
C CYS A 91 9.89 4.73 -1.85
N ASN A 92 9.00 5.52 -1.26
CA ASN A 92 8.17 5.12 -0.13
C ASN A 92 6.71 5.36 -0.48
N ILE A 93 5.84 4.42 -0.13
CA ILE A 93 4.38 4.54 -0.25
C ILE A 93 3.67 4.23 1.08
N GLY A 94 4.42 4.01 2.16
CA GLY A 94 3.90 3.95 3.51
C GLY A 94 3.67 5.34 4.12
N HIS A 95 3.49 5.42 5.44
CA HIS A 95 2.86 6.59 6.06
C HIS A 95 3.80 7.80 6.21
N PHE A 96 5.03 7.60 6.69
CA PHE A 96 6.00 8.67 6.98
C PHE A 96 7.29 8.50 6.18
N ASP A 97 8.08 9.57 6.10
CA ASP A 97 9.39 9.59 5.44
C ASP A 97 10.47 8.77 6.15
N SER A 98 10.19 8.29 7.35
CA SER A 98 11.14 7.57 8.22
C SER A 98 11.45 6.14 7.77
N GLU A 99 10.69 5.57 6.83
CA GLU A 99 10.97 4.23 6.29
C GLU A 99 12.31 4.17 5.55
N ILE A 100 12.76 5.30 5.01
CA ILE A 100 14.05 5.44 4.33
C ILE A 100 14.92 6.41 5.13
N GLN A 101 16.19 6.06 5.35
CA GLN A 101 17.13 6.92 6.08
C GLN A 101 17.62 8.12 5.25
N VAL A 102 16.70 8.97 4.79
CA VAL A 102 17.01 10.15 3.95
C VAL A 102 17.87 11.17 4.67
N ALA A 103 17.70 11.35 5.98
CA ALA A 103 18.54 12.23 6.79
C ALA A 103 20.03 11.87 6.67
N GLY A 104 20.32 10.56 6.62
CA GLY A 104 21.65 10.00 6.42
C GLY A 104 22.25 10.26 5.04
N LEU A 105 21.47 10.76 4.08
CA LEU A 105 21.92 11.09 2.73
C LEU A 105 22.26 12.58 2.55
N ARG A 106 21.99 13.44 3.53
CA ARG A 106 22.11 14.91 3.36
C ARG A 106 23.55 15.42 3.24
N ASN A 107 24.53 14.62 3.64
CA ASN A 107 25.96 14.89 3.48
C ASN A 107 26.52 14.43 2.12
N PHE A 108 25.71 13.85 1.24
CA PHE A 108 26.10 13.43 -0.10
C PHE A 108 25.81 14.52 -1.14
N LYS A 109 26.28 14.32 -2.36
CA LYS A 109 26.00 15.24 -3.47
C LYS A 109 24.62 14.93 -4.05
N TRP A 110 23.73 15.91 -4.03
CA TRP A 110 22.38 15.84 -4.58
C TRP A 110 22.30 16.64 -5.86
N LEU A 111 21.67 16.06 -6.88
CA LEU A 111 21.27 16.73 -8.10
C LEU A 111 19.76 16.65 -8.22
N ASN A 112 19.08 17.78 -8.09
CA ASN A 112 17.65 17.82 -8.38
C ASN A 112 17.44 17.68 -9.89
N VAL A 113 16.75 16.61 -10.30
CA VAL A 113 16.45 16.34 -11.72
C VAL A 113 15.22 17.11 -12.14
N LYS A 114 14.18 17.07 -11.31
CA LYS A 114 12.92 17.80 -11.43
C LYS A 114 12.21 17.82 -10.07
N PRO A 115 11.07 18.52 -9.90
CA PRO A 115 10.32 18.46 -8.65
C PRO A 115 10.07 17.00 -8.20
N GLN A 116 10.43 16.71 -6.94
CA GLN A 116 10.26 15.41 -6.28
C GLN A 116 11.07 14.26 -6.90
N VAL A 117 12.13 14.56 -7.67
CA VAL A 117 13.05 13.56 -8.21
C VAL A 117 14.49 14.05 -8.06
N ASP A 118 15.26 13.36 -7.23
CA ASP A 118 16.64 13.71 -6.91
C ASP A 118 17.59 12.55 -7.23
N GLU A 119 18.73 12.83 -7.84
CA GLU A 119 19.84 11.88 -7.99
C GLU A 119 20.85 12.14 -6.86
N ILE A 120 21.21 11.09 -6.11
CA ILE A 120 22.14 11.18 -4.96
C ILE A 120 23.39 10.37 -5.28
N GLU A 121 24.54 11.02 -5.27
CA GLU A 121 25.84 10.42 -5.63
C GLU A 121 26.64 10.00 -4.38
N PHE A 122 27.01 8.72 -4.32
CA PHE A 122 27.88 8.16 -3.30
C PHE A 122 29.37 8.39 -3.63
N PRO A 123 30.29 8.36 -2.66
CA PRO A 123 31.74 8.47 -2.89
C PRO A 123 32.30 7.44 -3.90
N SER A 124 31.63 6.30 -4.05
CA SER A 124 31.97 5.28 -5.06
C SER A 124 31.69 5.71 -6.51
N GLY A 125 31.02 6.85 -6.73
CA GLY A 125 30.51 7.30 -8.03
C GLY A 125 29.15 6.70 -8.42
N ARG A 126 28.68 5.65 -7.71
CA ARG A 126 27.31 5.14 -7.89
C ARG A 126 26.28 6.15 -7.40
N ARG A 127 25.13 6.16 -8.06
CA ARG A 127 24.03 7.05 -7.75
C ARG A 127 22.75 6.28 -7.50
N ILE A 128 21.83 6.88 -6.76
CA ILE A 128 20.45 6.41 -6.66
C ILE A 128 19.50 7.53 -7.10
N ILE A 129 18.30 7.16 -7.52
CA ILE A 129 17.21 8.10 -7.80
C ILE A 129 16.22 8.01 -6.65
N LEU A 130 16.14 9.06 -5.83
CA LEU A 130 15.20 9.15 -4.73
C LEU A 130 13.94 9.91 -5.18
N LEU A 131 12.77 9.34 -4.88
CA LEU A 131 11.49 9.95 -5.20
C LEU A 131 10.86 10.61 -3.97
N SER A 132 10.30 11.81 -4.16
CA SER A 132 9.59 12.59 -3.14
C SER A 132 10.37 12.80 -1.83
N GLU A 133 11.71 12.79 -1.90
CA GLU A 133 12.58 12.83 -0.72
C GLU A 133 12.19 11.79 0.35
N GLY A 134 11.70 10.62 -0.05
CA GLY A 134 11.26 9.55 0.85
C GLY A 134 9.84 9.70 1.40
N ARG A 135 9.08 10.73 1.01
CA ARG A 135 7.63 10.84 1.31
C ARG A 135 6.79 9.99 0.35
N LEU A 136 5.49 9.94 0.59
CA LEU A 136 4.50 9.19 -0.20
C LEU A 136 4.61 9.48 -1.70
N VAL A 137 5.15 8.52 -2.44
CA VAL A 137 5.46 8.64 -3.88
C VAL A 137 4.22 8.83 -4.75
N ASN A 138 3.12 8.17 -4.40
CA ASN A 138 1.87 8.26 -5.17
C ASN A 138 1.23 9.65 -5.08
N LEU A 139 1.44 10.38 -3.98
CA LEU A 139 0.95 11.74 -3.78
C LEU A 139 1.97 12.80 -4.20
N GLY A 140 3.26 12.54 -4.00
CA GLY A 140 4.32 13.50 -4.31
C GLY A 140 4.77 13.47 -5.77
N ASN A 141 4.75 12.31 -6.42
CA ASN A 141 5.11 12.16 -7.84
C ASN A 141 3.90 11.93 -8.76
N ALA A 142 2.69 11.82 -8.22
CA ALA A 142 1.46 11.64 -8.98
C ALA A 142 0.27 12.30 -8.24
N MET A 143 -0.96 11.82 -8.47
CA MET A 143 -2.20 12.44 -7.97
C MET A 143 -2.90 11.59 -6.90
N GLY A 144 -2.19 10.64 -6.29
CA GLY A 144 -2.74 9.71 -5.31
C GLY A 144 -3.70 8.69 -5.93
N HIS A 145 -4.62 8.20 -5.11
CA HIS A 145 -5.61 7.22 -5.52
C HIS A 145 -6.71 7.83 -6.42
N PRO A 146 -7.18 7.11 -7.45
CA PRO A 146 -8.27 7.57 -8.31
C PRO A 146 -9.57 7.87 -7.55
N SER A 147 -10.40 8.77 -8.09
CA SER A 147 -11.63 9.24 -7.44
C SER A 147 -12.59 8.12 -7.03
N PHE A 148 -12.68 7.03 -7.80
CA PHE A 148 -13.59 5.93 -7.50
C PHE A 148 -13.24 5.19 -6.20
N VAL A 149 -11.97 4.87 -5.97
CA VAL A 149 -11.55 4.23 -4.72
C VAL A 149 -11.65 5.23 -3.55
N MET A 150 -11.35 6.51 -3.78
CA MET A 150 -11.52 7.55 -2.77
C MET A 150 -13.00 7.78 -2.40
N SER A 151 -13.92 7.57 -3.33
CA SER A 151 -15.37 7.63 -3.08
C SER A 151 -15.81 6.62 -2.01
N ALA A 152 -15.28 5.40 -2.02
CA ALA A 152 -15.57 4.41 -1.00
C ALA A 152 -15.08 4.87 0.39
N SER A 153 -13.84 5.34 0.47
CA SER A 153 -13.25 5.87 1.72
C SER A 153 -14.00 7.09 2.24
N PHE A 154 -14.35 8.04 1.37
CA PHE A 154 -15.04 9.27 1.77
C PHE A 154 -16.52 9.04 2.09
N THR A 155 -17.17 8.03 1.50
CA THR A 155 -18.51 7.62 1.91
C THR A 155 -18.49 7.11 3.36
N ASN A 156 -17.50 6.29 3.73
CA ASN A 156 -17.30 5.86 5.12
C ASN A 156 -17.09 7.06 6.06
N GLN A 157 -16.23 8.02 5.67
CA GLN A 157 -16.03 9.24 6.46
C GLN A 157 -17.32 10.03 6.64
N THR A 158 -18.12 10.21 5.59
CA THR A 158 -19.40 10.92 5.69
C THR A 158 -20.38 10.20 6.64
N LEU A 159 -20.49 8.87 6.55
CA LEU A 159 -21.35 8.10 7.44
C LEU A 159 -20.89 8.18 8.90
N ALA A 160 -19.58 8.10 9.15
CA ALA A 160 -19.02 8.25 10.48
C ALA A 160 -19.27 9.66 11.05
N GLN A 161 -19.14 10.71 10.25
CA GLN A 161 -19.43 12.08 10.66
C GLN A 161 -20.92 12.27 10.99
N ILE A 162 -21.82 11.72 10.18
CA ILE A 162 -23.26 11.74 10.46
C ILE A 162 -23.54 11.04 11.80
N GLU A 163 -23.02 9.84 12.00
CA GLU A 163 -23.25 9.03 13.19
C GLU A 163 -22.81 9.75 14.49
N LEU A 164 -21.61 10.33 14.48
CA LEU A 164 -21.08 11.07 15.62
C LEU A 164 -21.84 12.37 15.89
N TRP A 165 -22.28 13.06 14.82
CA TRP A 165 -23.00 14.32 14.93
C TRP A 165 -24.45 14.14 15.42
N THR A 166 -25.16 13.13 14.92
CA THR A 166 -26.59 12.93 15.23
C THR A 166 -26.84 12.17 16.53
N ASN A 167 -25.83 11.48 17.08
CA ASN A 167 -25.96 10.68 18.30
C ASN A 167 -25.04 11.18 19.43
N PRO A 168 -25.20 12.45 19.88
CA PRO A 168 -24.36 12.98 20.94
C PRO A 168 -24.54 12.18 22.24
N GLY A 169 -23.42 11.75 22.83
CA GLY A 169 -23.41 10.97 24.07
C GLY A 169 -23.61 9.46 23.91
N ALA A 170 -23.85 8.96 22.69
CA ALA A 170 -23.97 7.51 22.44
C ALA A 170 -22.64 6.75 22.53
N TYR A 171 -21.52 7.46 22.42
CA TYR A 171 -20.18 6.88 22.37
C TYR A 171 -19.32 7.32 23.56
N GLU A 172 -18.66 6.36 24.19
CA GLU A 172 -17.56 6.64 25.12
C GLU A 172 -16.30 7.10 24.37
N LYS A 173 -15.31 7.61 25.10
CA LYS A 173 -13.99 7.97 24.55
C LYS A 173 -13.15 6.72 24.22
N LYS A 174 -13.54 5.99 23.17
CA LYS A 174 -12.90 4.77 22.67
C LYS A 174 -12.80 4.83 21.15
N VAL A 175 -12.00 3.93 20.56
CA VAL A 175 -11.94 3.76 19.10
C VAL A 175 -13.04 2.79 18.69
N TYR A 176 -13.84 3.18 17.70
CA TYR A 176 -14.90 2.36 17.13
C TYR A 176 -14.68 2.15 15.64
N THR A 177 -15.19 1.05 15.12
CA THR A 177 -15.35 0.79 13.69
C THR A 177 -16.81 1.01 13.31
N LEU A 178 -17.06 1.39 12.05
CA LEU A 178 -18.44 1.47 11.56
C LEU A 178 -19.13 0.10 11.65
N PRO A 179 -20.43 0.06 11.99
CA PRO A 179 -21.22 -1.17 11.93
C PRO A 179 -21.15 -1.82 10.55
N LYS A 180 -21.09 -3.15 10.51
CA LYS A 180 -20.95 -3.94 9.27
C LYS A 180 -22.02 -3.62 8.22
N GLN A 181 -23.25 -3.33 8.65
CA GLN A 181 -24.34 -2.94 7.76
C GLN A 181 -24.04 -1.64 6.99
N LEU A 182 -23.33 -0.69 7.60
CA LEU A 182 -22.91 0.54 6.91
C LEU A 182 -21.77 0.28 5.94
N ASP A 183 -20.85 -0.63 6.27
CA ASP A 183 -19.78 -1.04 5.36
C ASP A 183 -20.36 -1.75 4.10
N GLU A 184 -21.31 -2.66 4.29
CA GLU A 184 -22.06 -3.28 3.19
C GLU A 184 -22.87 -2.26 2.37
N LYS A 185 -23.41 -1.22 3.02
CA LYS A 185 -24.10 -0.12 2.33
C LYS A 185 -23.12 0.67 1.46
N VAL A 186 -21.93 0.99 1.97
CA VAL A 186 -20.88 1.65 1.17
C VAL A 186 -20.55 0.82 -0.06
N ALA A 187 -20.29 -0.47 0.08
CA ALA A 187 -20.03 -1.35 -1.06
C ALA A 187 -21.20 -1.36 -2.06
N ARG A 188 -22.43 -1.52 -1.57
CA ARG A 188 -23.65 -1.57 -2.39
C ARG A 188 -23.86 -0.31 -3.24
N LEU A 189 -23.56 0.87 -2.70
CA LEU A 189 -23.67 2.15 -3.40
C LEU A 189 -22.75 2.24 -4.63
N HIS A 190 -21.65 1.48 -4.66
CA HIS A 190 -20.66 1.54 -5.73
C HIS A 190 -20.87 0.48 -6.83
N LEU A 191 -21.67 -0.58 -6.58
CA LEU A 191 -21.84 -1.70 -7.50
C LEU A 191 -22.41 -1.30 -8.87
N ALA A 192 -23.42 -0.43 -8.88
CA ALA A 192 -24.08 -0.01 -10.12
C ALA A 192 -23.10 0.68 -11.09
N LYS A 193 -22.13 1.44 -10.55
CA LYS A 193 -21.17 2.18 -11.37
C LYS A 193 -20.20 1.26 -12.12
N VAL A 194 -19.88 0.10 -11.56
CA VAL A 194 -19.01 -0.92 -12.17
C VAL A 194 -19.79 -2.01 -12.91
N GLY A 195 -21.11 -1.86 -13.05
CA GLY A 195 -21.98 -2.83 -13.73
C GLY A 195 -22.19 -4.13 -12.96
N ALA A 196 -21.83 -4.19 -11.68
CA ALA A 196 -22.03 -5.38 -10.85
C ALA A 196 -23.51 -5.51 -10.45
N LYS A 197 -24.09 -6.69 -10.70
CA LYS A 197 -25.46 -7.04 -10.32
C LYS A 197 -25.43 -7.96 -9.11
N LEU A 198 -26.07 -7.55 -8.01
CA LEU A 198 -26.07 -8.29 -6.76
C LEU A 198 -27.18 -9.37 -6.78
N THR A 199 -26.80 -10.62 -6.55
CA THR A 199 -27.75 -11.71 -6.30
C THR A 199 -28.44 -11.52 -4.96
N LYS A 200 -29.75 -11.80 -4.90
CA LYS A 200 -30.52 -11.77 -3.66
C LYS A 200 -30.67 -13.17 -3.09
N LEU A 201 -30.46 -13.31 -1.78
CA LEU A 201 -30.79 -14.54 -1.08
C LEU A 201 -32.30 -14.79 -1.14
N ARG A 202 -32.68 -16.02 -1.47
CA ARG A 202 -34.04 -16.47 -1.19
C ARG A 202 -34.21 -16.74 0.32
N PRO A 203 -35.44 -16.72 0.86
CA PRO A 203 -35.67 -16.98 2.28
C PRO A 203 -35.07 -18.29 2.78
N ASP A 204 -35.22 -19.38 2.01
CA ASP A 204 -34.67 -20.70 2.35
C ASP A 204 -33.14 -20.71 2.46
N GLN A 205 -32.45 -19.89 1.65
CA GLN A 205 -30.98 -19.78 1.68
C GLN A 205 -30.51 -18.95 2.88
N ALA A 206 -31.23 -17.87 3.20
CA ALA A 206 -30.93 -16.99 4.32
C ALA A 206 -31.05 -17.75 5.65
N ASP A 207 -32.15 -18.51 5.82
CA ASP A 207 -32.39 -19.36 6.97
C ASP A 207 -31.30 -20.44 7.10
N TYR A 208 -30.92 -21.08 5.98
CA TYR A 208 -29.93 -22.15 5.98
C TYR A 208 -28.55 -21.72 6.49
N ILE A 209 -28.08 -20.52 6.12
CA ILE A 209 -26.78 -20.00 6.57
C ILE A 209 -26.88 -19.10 7.81
N GLY A 210 -28.09 -18.90 8.35
CA GLY A 210 -28.33 -18.15 9.57
C GLY A 210 -28.05 -16.65 9.46
N VAL A 211 -28.39 -16.01 8.33
CA VAL A 211 -28.24 -14.55 8.15
C VAL A 211 -29.54 -13.92 7.67
N PRO A 212 -29.81 -12.63 7.97
CA PRO A 212 -30.93 -11.92 7.35
C PRO A 212 -30.73 -11.78 5.83
N ALA A 213 -31.83 -11.80 5.06
CA ALA A 213 -31.78 -11.66 3.61
C ALA A 213 -31.16 -10.33 3.13
N GLU A 214 -31.19 -9.28 3.97
CA GLU A 214 -30.64 -7.95 3.69
C GLU A 214 -29.27 -7.68 4.36
N GLY A 215 -28.71 -8.70 5.03
CA GLY A 215 -27.46 -8.62 5.78
C GLY A 215 -27.65 -8.14 7.24
N PRO A 216 -26.55 -7.98 8.00
CA PRO A 216 -25.16 -8.24 7.59
C PRO A 216 -24.90 -9.71 7.26
N TYR A 217 -24.08 -9.96 6.25
CA TYR A 217 -23.88 -11.31 5.67
C TYR A 217 -22.69 -12.09 6.25
N LYS A 218 -21.93 -11.47 7.16
CA LYS A 218 -20.70 -12.03 7.74
C LYS A 218 -20.61 -11.68 9.23
N PRO A 219 -19.96 -12.52 10.04
CA PRO A 219 -19.69 -12.19 11.44
C PRO A 219 -18.62 -11.10 11.54
N ASP A 220 -18.50 -10.47 12.71
CA ASP A 220 -17.60 -9.33 12.92
C ASP A 220 -16.12 -9.67 12.77
N TYR A 221 -15.72 -10.87 13.15
CA TYR A 221 -14.33 -11.36 13.04
C TYR A 221 -13.92 -11.77 11.62
N TYR A 222 -14.81 -11.63 10.64
CA TYR A 222 -14.52 -12.00 9.25
C TYR A 222 -13.52 -11.01 8.61
N ARG A 223 -12.48 -11.53 7.97
CA ARG A 223 -11.36 -10.75 7.41
C ARG A 223 -11.61 -10.31 5.95
N TYR A 224 -12.76 -9.69 5.71
CA TYR A 224 -13.35 -9.35 4.38
C TYR A 224 -14.23 -10.41 3.74
#